data_AF-A0AAR5PFE4-F1
#
_entry.id   AF-A0AAR5PFE4-F1
#
_cell.length_a   1.000
_cell.length_b   1.000
_cell.length_c   1.000
_cell.angle_alpha   90.00
_cell.angle_beta   90.00
_cell.angle_gamma   90.00
#
_symmetry.space_group_name_H-M   'P 1'
#
loop_
_entity.id
_entity.type
_entity.pdbx_description
1 polymer ?
#
loop_
_entity_poly.entity_id
_entity_poly.type
_entity_poly.pdbx_seq_one_letter_code
_entity_poly.pdbx_strand_id
1 'polypeptide(L)'
;MRLFEVEKIVLGRLKEFCKTTSLHGWKYVVSSKPPAFIRYIWLVTCSTAMFIAIYFMTLAWIKYEANQTKTVMETVQGDIYRFLFPAVTVCNFNKISKQAAYRMAAELSDANLTKRESVVNSLKLLYYLVSQDKLNLPRKDYELLTEVLHRTGKTEEQV
;
A
#
# COMPACT_ATOMS: atom_id res chain seq x y z
N MET A 1 25.73 -12.39 -53.78
CA MET A 1 26.85 -11.44 -53.81
C MET A 1 26.80 -10.44 -52.64
N ARG A 2 25.72 -9.68 -52.42
CA ARG A 2 25.65 -8.69 -51.30
C ARG A 2 25.79 -9.26 -49.87
N LEU A 3 25.29 -10.48 -49.60
CA LEU A 3 25.36 -11.07 -48.26
C LEU A 3 26.81 -11.39 -47.81
N PHE A 4 27.63 -11.94 -48.71
CA PHE A 4 29.05 -12.21 -48.44
C PHE A 4 29.85 -10.92 -48.19
N GLU A 5 29.48 -9.83 -48.86
CA GLU A 5 30.07 -8.51 -48.65
C GLU A 5 29.75 -8.00 -47.24
N VAL A 6 28.48 -8.10 -46.83
CA VAL A 6 28.00 -7.69 -45.50
C VAL A 6 28.68 -8.51 -44.42
N GLU A 7 28.79 -9.83 -44.57
CA GLU A 7 29.44 -10.70 -43.60
C GLU A 7 30.91 -10.31 -43.38
N LYS A 8 31.67 -10.06 -44.46
CA LYS A 8 33.06 -9.60 -44.35
C LYS A 8 33.17 -8.25 -43.66
N ILE A 9 32.28 -7.31 -43.96
CA ILE A 9 32.23 -6.00 -43.32
C ILE A 9 31.96 -6.15 -41.82
N VAL A 10 30.96 -6.95 -41.44
CA VAL A 10 30.59 -7.20 -40.04
C VAL A 10 31.74 -7.88 -39.29
N LEU A 11 32.35 -8.91 -39.88
CA LEU A 11 33.46 -9.64 -39.25
C LEU A 11 34.70 -8.74 -39.07
N GLY A 12 34.97 -7.87 -40.04
CA GLY A 12 36.04 -6.87 -39.96
C GLY A 12 35.80 -5.87 -38.83
N ARG A 13 34.58 -5.33 -38.72
CA ARG A 13 34.16 -4.41 -37.65
C ARG A 13 34.26 -5.08 -36.27
N LEU A 14 33.76 -6.31 -36.15
CA LEU A 14 33.80 -7.08 -34.91
C LEU A 14 35.25 -7.35 -34.47
N LYS A 15 36.12 -7.70 -35.42
CA LYS A 15 37.54 -7.92 -35.15
C LYS A 15 38.22 -6.67 -34.63
N GLU A 16 37.88 -5.50 -35.19
CA GLU A 16 38.43 -4.23 -34.74
C GLU A 16 37.90 -3.86 -33.34
N PHE A 17 36.60 -4.00 -33.12
CA PHE A 17 35.98 -3.79 -31.82
C PHE A 17 36.62 -4.66 -30.72
N CYS A 18 36.79 -5.96 -30.96
CA CYS A 18 37.40 -6.87 -29.99
C CYS A 18 38.89 -6.55 -29.69
N LYS A 19 39.58 -5.82 -30.56
CA LYS A 19 40.96 -5.38 -30.33
C LYS A 19 41.05 -4.09 -29.51
N THR A 20 40.09 -3.18 -29.67
CA THR A 20 40.10 -1.84 -29.07
C THR A 20 39.28 -1.73 -27.79
N THR A 21 38.34 -2.64 -27.58
CA THR A 21 37.48 -2.66 -26.39
C THR A 21 38.29 -2.88 -25.10
N SER A 22 37.75 -2.35 -24.00
CA SER A 22 38.22 -2.62 -22.63
C SER A 22 37.72 -3.95 -22.07
N LEU A 23 36.86 -4.68 -22.80
CA LEU A 23 36.37 -5.99 -22.39
C LEU A 23 37.53 -6.99 -22.30
N HIS A 24 37.73 -7.54 -21.11
CA HIS A 24 38.81 -8.47 -20.82
C HIS A 24 38.66 -9.76 -21.65
N GLY A 25 39.79 -10.30 -22.14
CA GLY A 25 39.84 -11.60 -22.83
C GLY A 25 39.53 -11.57 -24.34
N TRP A 26 38.62 -10.71 -24.80
CA TRP A 26 38.19 -10.67 -26.22
C TRP A 26 39.32 -10.35 -27.21
N LYS A 27 40.31 -9.56 -26.78
CA LYS A 27 41.53 -9.30 -27.58
C LYS A 27 42.29 -10.59 -27.90
N TYR A 28 42.32 -11.57 -27.00
CA TYR A 28 43.01 -12.85 -27.22
C TYR A 28 42.25 -13.77 -28.17
N VAL A 29 40.93 -13.64 -28.25
CA VAL A 29 40.08 -14.39 -29.19
C VAL A 29 40.39 -13.99 -30.64
N VAL A 30 40.56 -12.69 -30.89
CA VAL A 30 40.78 -12.15 -32.26
C VAL A 30 42.25 -11.96 -32.64
N SER A 31 43.17 -12.06 -31.67
CA SER A 31 44.61 -11.95 -31.89
C SER A 31 45.15 -13.18 -32.62
N SER A 32 46.09 -12.96 -33.54
CA SER A 32 46.82 -14.03 -34.22
C SER A 32 48.02 -14.54 -33.41
N LYS A 33 48.31 -13.97 -32.24
CA LYS A 33 49.49 -14.32 -31.42
C LYS A 33 49.38 -15.69 -30.73
N PRO A 34 48.30 -16.00 -29.97
CA PRO A 34 48.19 -17.29 -29.30
C PRO A 34 47.79 -18.42 -30.27
N PRO A 35 48.16 -19.68 -29.98
CA PRO A 35 47.74 -20.85 -30.75
C PRO A 35 46.21 -21.02 -30.71
N ALA A 36 45.65 -21.66 -31.74
CA ALA A 36 44.20 -21.77 -31.95
C ALA A 36 43.44 -22.36 -30.74
N PHE A 37 44.03 -23.35 -30.06
CA PHE A 37 43.46 -23.95 -28.86
C PHE A 37 43.26 -22.94 -27.72
N ILE A 38 44.24 -22.06 -27.47
CA ILE A 38 44.15 -21.02 -26.44
C ILE A 38 43.08 -20.00 -26.80
N ARG A 39 42.91 -19.67 -28.08
CA ARG A 39 41.85 -18.78 -28.56
C ARG A 39 40.46 -19.37 -28.28
N TYR A 40 40.31 -20.67 -28.46
CA TYR A 40 39.07 -21.39 -28.13
C TYR A 40 38.77 -21.35 -26.63
N ILE A 41 39.77 -21.57 -25.76
CA ILE A 41 39.60 -21.43 -24.31
C ILE A 41 39.13 -20.03 -23.95
N TRP A 42 39.77 -18.99 -24.49
CA TRP A 42 39.35 -17.60 -24.23
C TRP A 42 37.93 -17.33 -24.73
N LEU A 43 37.55 -17.85 -25.89
CA LEU A 43 36.20 -17.70 -26.43
C LEU A 43 35.16 -18.32 -25.49
N VAL A 44 35.40 -19.55 -25.04
CA VAL A 44 34.50 -20.26 -24.12
C VAL A 44 34.41 -19.52 -22.78
N THR A 45 35.54 -19.16 -22.18
CA THR A 45 35.58 -18.47 -20.88
C THR A 45 34.87 -17.10 -20.94
N CYS A 46 35.16 -16.28 -21.96
CA CYS A 46 34.52 -14.97 -22.13
C CYS A 46 33.01 -15.10 -22.39
N SER A 47 32.60 -16.07 -23.20
CA SER A 47 31.18 -16.31 -23.50
C SER A 47 30.44 -16.76 -22.25
N THR A 48 30.96 -17.76 -21.53
CA THR A 48 30.38 -18.27 -20.28
C THR A 48 30.29 -17.18 -19.21
N ALA A 49 31.33 -16.36 -19.06
CA ALA A 49 31.29 -15.22 -18.13
C ALA A 49 30.20 -14.21 -18.50
N MET A 50 30.01 -13.90 -19.79
CA MET A 50 28.94 -13.03 -20.26
C MET A 50 27.56 -13.61 -19.96
N PHE A 51 27.34 -14.90 -20.24
CA PHE A 51 26.07 -15.57 -19.94
C PHE A 51 25.75 -15.56 -18.44
N ILE A 52 26.74 -15.87 -17.60
CA ILE A 52 26.59 -15.85 -16.14
C ILE A 52 26.30 -14.43 -15.64
N ALA A 53 26.99 -13.42 -16.18
CA ALA A 53 26.75 -12.02 -15.81
C ALA A 53 25.32 -11.59 -16.15
N ILE A 54 24.83 -11.90 -17.36
CA ILE A 54 23.45 -11.60 -17.78
C ILE A 54 22.46 -12.33 -16.86
N TYR A 55 22.69 -13.62 -16.57
CA TYR A 55 21.84 -14.39 -15.66
C TYR A 55 21.77 -13.80 -14.25
N PHE A 56 22.91 -13.40 -13.67
CA PHE A 56 22.90 -12.75 -12.36
C PHE A 56 22.25 -11.37 -12.39
N MET A 57 22.42 -10.60 -13.46
CA MET A 57 21.76 -9.32 -13.63
C MET A 57 20.24 -9.46 -13.70
N THR A 58 19.72 -10.45 -14.43
CA THR A 58 18.27 -10.70 -14.49
C THR A 58 17.73 -11.17 -13.14
N LEU A 59 18.43 -12.06 -12.44
CA LEU A 59 18.05 -12.48 -11.09
C LEU A 59 18.06 -11.32 -10.10
N ALA A 60 19.08 -10.46 -10.16
CA ALA A 60 19.17 -9.28 -9.31
C ALA A 60 18.03 -8.31 -9.58
N TRP A 61 17.69 -8.10 -10.87
CA TRP A 61 16.58 -7.26 -11.29
C TRP A 61 15.24 -7.78 -10.76
N ILE A 62 14.94 -9.06 -10.96
CA ILE A 62 13.71 -9.70 -10.47
C ILE A 62 13.59 -9.57 -8.94
N LYS A 63 14.70 -9.79 -8.22
CA LYS A 63 14.72 -9.65 -6.76
C LYS A 63 14.53 -8.22 -6.28
N TYR A 64 15.06 -7.25 -7.02
CA TYR A 64 14.92 -5.83 -6.72
C TYR A 64 13.47 -5.38 -6.89
N GLU A 65 12.84 -5.77 -8.01
CA GLU A 65 11.44 -5.47 -8.30
C GLU A 65 10.49 -6.09 -7.25
N ALA A 66 10.74 -7.32 -6.83
CA ALA A 66 9.90 -8.02 -5.85
C ALA A 66 9.98 -7.44 -4.43
N ASN A 67 11.09 -6.81 -4.04
CA ASN A 67 11.31 -6.33 -2.67
C ASN A 67 11.77 -4.86 -2.67
N GLN A 68 10.90 -3.97 -3.17
CA GLN A 68 11.23 -2.57 -3.40
C GLN A 68 11.56 -1.74 -2.14
N THR A 69 11.39 -2.24 -0.91
CA THR A 69 11.85 -1.52 0.28
C THR A 69 12.19 -2.51 1.39
N LYS A 70 13.45 -2.52 1.85
CA LYS A 70 13.83 -3.24 3.07
C LYS A 70 13.54 -2.35 4.27
N THR A 71 12.47 -2.65 4.99
CA THR A 71 12.20 -2.00 6.29
C THR A 71 13.06 -2.66 7.35
N VAL A 72 14.06 -1.94 7.85
CA VAL A 72 14.80 -2.35 9.05
C VAL A 72 14.03 -1.83 10.25
N MET A 73 13.61 -2.73 11.14
CA MET A 73 13.02 -2.34 12.41
C MET A 73 14.16 -2.03 13.38
N GLU A 74 14.46 -0.75 13.57
CA GLU A 74 15.35 -0.31 14.64
C GLU A 74 14.52 -0.07 15.89
N THR A 75 14.73 -0.87 16.93
CA THR A 75 14.19 -0.56 18.25
C THR A 75 15.02 0.58 18.82
N VAL A 76 14.50 1.80 18.75
CA VAL A 76 15.12 2.93 19.43
C VAL A 76 14.90 2.72 20.93
N GLN A 77 15.91 2.19 21.66
CA GLN A 77 15.96 2.29 23.13
C GLN A 77 16.28 3.73 23.53
N GLY A 78 15.43 4.65 23.11
CA GLY A 78 15.51 6.05 23.47
C GLY A 78 15.13 6.21 24.93
N ASP A 79 15.79 7.16 25.58
CA ASP A 79 15.46 7.63 26.91
C ASP A 79 13.95 7.91 27.06
N ILE A 80 13.29 7.16 27.96
CA ILE A 80 11.83 7.13 28.16
C ILE A 80 11.24 8.54 28.42
N TYR A 81 12.06 9.45 28.98
CA TYR A 81 11.67 10.81 29.32
C TYR A 81 11.52 11.78 28.13
N ARG A 82 11.88 11.39 26.90
CA ARG A 82 11.71 12.21 25.69
C ARG A 82 10.47 11.87 24.87
N PHE A 83 9.66 10.91 25.31
CA PHE A 83 8.46 10.50 24.59
C PHE A 83 7.28 11.41 24.90
N LEU A 84 6.65 11.96 23.85
CA LEU A 84 5.40 12.72 23.99
C LEU A 84 4.29 11.76 24.41
N PHE A 85 3.62 12.05 25.53
CA PHE A 85 2.49 11.22 25.97
C PHE A 85 1.38 11.26 24.91
N PRO A 86 0.83 10.11 24.50
CA PRO A 86 -0.20 10.08 23.46
C PRO A 86 -1.48 10.75 23.95
N ALA A 87 -2.29 11.25 23.02
CA ALA A 87 -3.63 11.70 23.36
C ALA A 87 -4.46 10.49 23.85
N VAL A 88 -4.97 10.57 25.08
CA VAL A 88 -5.86 9.55 25.65
C VAL A 88 -7.28 10.10 25.61
N THR A 89 -8.14 9.46 24.81
CA THR A 89 -9.58 9.76 24.79
C THR A 89 -10.32 8.70 25.57
N VAL A 90 -11.01 9.11 26.64
CA VAL A 90 -11.82 8.21 27.48
C VAL A 90 -13.30 8.53 27.25
N CYS A 91 -14.04 7.55 26.74
CA CYS A 91 -15.48 7.64 26.54
C CYS A 91 -16.21 6.74 27.55
N ASN A 92 -17.36 7.20 28.05
CA ASN A 92 -18.23 6.34 28.85
C ASN A 92 -18.84 5.24 27.96
N PHE A 93 -18.95 4.02 28.49
CA PHE A 93 -19.70 2.94 27.84
C PHE A 93 -21.17 3.31 27.62
N ASN A 94 -21.72 4.16 28.50
CA ASN A 94 -23.05 4.71 28.30
C ASN A 94 -23.03 5.80 27.22
N LYS A 95 -23.40 5.44 25.99
CA LYS A 95 -23.48 6.35 24.84
C LYS A 95 -24.57 7.41 24.97
N ILE A 96 -25.66 7.12 25.71
CA ILE A 96 -26.80 8.04 25.85
C ILE A 96 -27.18 8.17 27.33
N SER A 97 -27.11 9.39 27.87
CA SER A 97 -27.60 9.66 29.23
C SER A 97 -29.13 9.59 29.28
N LYS A 98 -29.66 8.75 30.18
CA LYS A 98 -31.10 8.66 30.46
C LYS A 98 -31.68 10.04 30.76
N GLN A 99 -31.06 10.81 31.66
CA GLN A 99 -31.54 12.13 32.04
C GLN A 99 -31.58 13.11 30.85
N ALA A 100 -30.54 13.09 30.00
CA ALA A 100 -30.50 13.93 28.80
C ALA A 100 -31.59 13.53 27.80
N ALA A 101 -31.84 12.24 27.61
CA ALA A 101 -32.91 11.74 26.74
C ALA A 101 -34.30 12.17 27.25
N TYR A 102 -34.56 12.10 28.56
CA TYR A 102 -35.83 12.57 29.14
C TYR A 102 -35.99 14.10 29.06
N ARG A 103 -34.92 14.87 29.21
CA ARG A 103 -34.95 16.34 29.03
C ARG A 103 -35.29 16.71 27.58
N MET A 104 -34.61 16.09 26.63
CA MET A 104 -34.88 16.28 25.20
C MET A 104 -36.33 15.86 24.86
N ALA A 105 -36.81 14.76 25.41
CA ALA A 105 -38.20 14.34 25.23
C ALA A 105 -39.23 15.29 25.88
N ALA A 106 -38.88 15.95 26.97
CA ALA A 106 -39.74 16.96 27.61
C ALA A 106 -39.84 18.23 26.75
N GLU A 107 -38.71 18.71 26.21
CA GLU A 107 -38.68 19.86 25.29
C GLU A 107 -39.47 19.59 24.00
N LEU A 108 -39.34 18.38 23.45
CA LEU A 108 -40.03 17.98 22.22
C LEU A 108 -41.52 17.69 22.42
N SER A 109 -41.92 17.22 23.60
CA SER A 109 -43.33 16.97 23.92
C SER A 109 -44.16 18.24 24.08
N ASP A 110 -43.54 19.38 24.41
CA ASP A 110 -44.22 20.69 24.40
C ASP A 110 -44.41 21.22 22.97
N ALA A 111 -43.63 20.72 22.00
CA ALA A 111 -43.68 21.12 20.59
C ALA A 111 -44.75 20.39 19.73
N ASN A 112 -45.83 19.90 20.36
CA ASN A 112 -46.95 19.19 19.71
C ASN A 112 -46.60 17.81 19.10
N LEU A 113 -45.50 17.18 19.54
CA LEU A 113 -45.26 15.77 19.31
C LEU A 113 -45.95 14.94 20.40
N THR A 114 -46.55 13.82 19.99
CA THR A 114 -47.26 12.83 20.83
C THR A 114 -46.53 12.48 22.13
N LYS A 115 -47.27 11.98 23.15
CA LYS A 115 -46.83 11.56 24.51
C LYS A 115 -45.30 11.37 24.69
N ARG A 116 -44.73 12.02 25.71
CA ARG A 116 -43.31 11.95 26.16
C ARG A 116 -42.65 10.56 26.08
N GLU A 117 -43.39 9.51 26.41
CA GLU A 117 -42.90 8.12 26.38
C GLU A 117 -42.55 7.64 24.96
N SER A 118 -43.28 8.10 23.94
CA SER A 118 -43.03 7.78 22.53
C SER A 118 -41.72 8.39 22.03
N VAL A 119 -41.42 9.62 22.47
CA VAL A 119 -40.18 10.34 22.12
C VAL A 119 -38.97 9.69 22.80
N VAL A 120 -39.07 9.32 24.07
CA VAL A 120 -38.01 8.59 24.79
C VAL A 120 -37.74 7.22 24.15
N ASN A 121 -38.79 6.50 23.74
CA ASN A 121 -38.61 5.22 23.05
C ASN A 121 -37.96 5.39 21.66
N SER A 122 -38.24 6.50 20.97
CA SER A 122 -37.56 6.83 19.71
C SER A 122 -36.09 7.16 19.92
N LEU A 123 -35.73 7.88 20.99
CA LEU A 123 -34.32 8.16 21.33
C LEU A 123 -33.53 6.89 21.70
N LYS A 124 -34.18 5.82 22.19
CA LYS A 124 -33.52 4.51 22.37
C LYS A 124 -33.11 3.90 21.04
N LEU A 125 -33.80 4.19 19.94
CA LEU A 125 -33.45 3.70 18.61
C LEU A 125 -32.11 4.28 18.14
N LEU A 126 -31.79 5.52 18.52
CA LEU A 126 -30.47 6.12 18.25
C LEU A 126 -29.34 5.31 18.86
N TYR A 127 -29.53 4.76 20.07
CA TYR A 127 -28.54 3.87 20.67
C TYR A 127 -28.29 2.63 19.80
N TYR A 128 -29.35 2.01 19.28
CA TYR A 128 -29.24 0.83 18.42
C TYR A 128 -28.64 1.14 17.04
N LEU A 129 -28.96 2.31 16.46
CA LEU A 129 -28.37 2.77 15.20
C LEU A 129 -26.87 3.05 15.31
N VAL A 130 -26.44 3.69 16.42
CA VAL A 130 -25.02 3.95 16.71
C VAL A 130 -24.27 2.67 17.10
N SER A 131 -24.96 1.66 17.62
CA SER A 131 -24.34 0.39 18.05
C SER A 131 -24.22 -0.66 16.94
N GLN A 132 -24.72 -0.40 15.72
CA GLN A 132 -24.72 -1.34 14.58
C GLN A 132 -25.07 -2.80 14.94
N ASP A 133 -26.05 -3.01 15.81
CA ASP A 133 -26.62 -4.35 16.02
C ASP A 133 -27.84 -4.52 15.10
N LYS A 134 -27.93 -5.67 14.42
CA LYS A 134 -28.99 -5.94 13.44
C LYS A 134 -30.37 -5.90 14.10
N LEU A 135 -31.12 -4.82 13.93
CA LEU A 135 -32.44 -4.64 14.52
C LEU A 135 -33.53 -4.62 13.45
N ASN A 136 -34.49 -5.54 13.54
CA ASN A 136 -35.73 -5.49 12.78
C ASN A 136 -36.71 -4.54 13.49
N LEU A 137 -36.69 -3.27 13.10
CA LEU A 137 -37.54 -2.24 13.68
C LEU A 137 -38.83 -2.03 12.87
N PRO A 138 -39.99 -1.77 13.51
CA PRO A 138 -41.22 -1.40 12.82
C PRO A 138 -41.08 -0.04 12.10
N ARG A 139 -41.60 0.06 10.87
CA ARG A 139 -41.49 1.26 10.01
C ARG A 139 -41.95 2.57 10.67
N LYS A 140 -42.97 2.52 11.53
CA LYS A 140 -43.57 3.67 12.21
C LYS A 140 -42.58 4.38 13.14
N ASP A 141 -41.63 3.65 13.70
CA ASP A 141 -40.66 4.17 14.66
C ASP A 141 -39.55 4.99 13.97
N TYR A 142 -39.27 4.71 12.69
CA TYR A 142 -38.34 5.51 11.88
C TYR A 142 -38.91 6.89 11.53
N GLU A 143 -40.18 6.95 11.13
CA GLU A 143 -40.83 8.21 10.73
C GLU A 143 -40.85 9.21 11.89
N LEU A 144 -41.13 8.74 13.11
CA LEU A 144 -41.10 9.56 14.31
C LEU A 144 -39.67 10.01 14.67
N LEU A 145 -38.68 9.13 14.51
CA LEU A 145 -37.28 9.45 14.78
C LEU A 145 -36.72 10.48 13.79
N THR A 146 -37.01 10.32 12.50
CA THR A 146 -36.55 11.23 11.44
C THR A 146 -37.15 12.63 11.61
N GLU A 147 -38.42 12.73 12.00
CA GLU A 147 -39.06 14.03 12.30
C GLU A 147 -38.38 14.72 13.50
N VAL A 148 -38.05 13.96 14.56
CA VAL A 148 -37.34 14.49 15.73
C VAL A 148 -35.93 14.98 15.37
N LEU A 149 -35.18 14.23 14.56
CA LEU A 149 -33.84 14.61 14.12
C LEU A 149 -33.86 15.85 13.21
N HIS A 150 -34.81 15.92 12.28
CA HIS A 150 -34.96 17.06 11.38
C HIS A 150 -35.34 18.35 12.14
N ARG A 151 -36.20 18.26 13.16
CA ARG A 151 -36.58 19.43 13.97
C ARG A 151 -35.52 19.92 14.95
N THR A 152 -34.65 19.03 15.43
CA THR A 152 -33.60 19.40 16.38
C THR A 152 -32.36 20.00 15.71
N GLY A 153 -32.31 20.05 14.37
CA GLY A 153 -31.21 20.65 13.61
C GLY A 153 -29.86 19.95 13.79
N LYS A 154 -29.87 18.76 14.41
CA LYS A 154 -28.68 17.93 14.62
C LYS A 154 -28.60 16.89 13.51
N THR A 155 -28.15 17.32 12.34
CA THR A 155 -27.71 16.42 11.27
C THR A 155 -26.39 15.73 11.65
N GLU A 156 -26.14 14.57 11.04
CA GLU A 156 -25.08 13.57 11.32
C GLU A 156 -23.61 14.06 11.35
N GLU A 157 -23.37 15.37 11.31
CA GLU A 157 -22.04 15.96 11.12
C GLU A 157 -21.35 16.43 12.42
N GLN A 158 -21.94 16.19 13.59
CA GLN A 158 -21.36 16.61 14.89
C GLN A 158 -21.26 15.48 15.93
N VAL A 159 -20.93 14.26 15.51
CA VAL A 159 -20.44 13.18 16.39
C VAL A 159 -19.03 12.79 16.01
#